data_AF-A0A9W5Y1Y2-F1
#
_entry.id   AF-A0A9W5Y1Y2-F1
#
_cell.length_a   1.000
_cell.length_b   1.000
_cell.length_c   1.000
_cell.angle_alpha   90.00
_cell.angle_beta   90.00
_cell.angle_gamma   90.00
#
_symmetry.space_group_name_H-M   'P 1'
#
loop_
_entity.id
_entity.type
_entity.pdbx_description
1 polymer ?
#
loop_
_entity_poly.entity_id
_entity_poly.type
_entity_poly.pdbx_seq_one_letter_code
_entity_poly.pdbx_strand_id
1 'polypeptide(L)'
;MDRLLKVATLEIKRKKFIRELIISLVILTALSFLGYYVLIYFTSESHLSTIPETFLQTIPYIILVFSSVSLTQEFSNKTDRMIFTGIFSRREIIISKLVSIIFISVMCLVFYELTEVVGRTFEIRALLTHLCTFLIYSFTIGSFILMISTITSNFIITGVIGYILYFDLILVLFSQALESKRSEVLTKVIEQLPFYIANTGFFVGHYTFYQAIIMISCGLLFFVITCVIINKKSL
;
A
#
# COMPACT_ATOMS: atom_id res chain seq x y z
N MET A 1 -11.31 13.20 -18.93
CA MET A 1 -10.03 12.61 -18.49
C MET A 1 -8.96 13.65 -18.22
N ASP A 2 -8.76 14.65 -19.09
CA ASP A 2 -7.70 15.68 -18.88
C ASP A 2 -7.80 16.45 -17.56
N ARG A 3 -9.02 16.72 -17.08
CA ARG A 3 -9.24 17.41 -15.79
C ARG A 3 -8.87 16.53 -14.58
N LEU A 4 -9.20 15.23 -14.64
CA LEU A 4 -8.82 14.23 -13.63
C LEU A 4 -7.30 14.10 -13.52
N LEU A 5 -6.63 13.94 -14.67
CA LEU A 5 -5.17 13.88 -14.73
C LEU A 5 -4.53 15.17 -14.24
N LYS A 6 -5.14 16.34 -14.50
CA LYS A 6 -4.67 17.62 -13.95
C LYS A 6 -4.75 17.68 -12.42
N VAL A 7 -5.81 17.17 -11.80
CA VAL A 7 -5.92 17.12 -10.32
C VAL A 7 -4.91 16.15 -9.73
N ALA A 8 -4.83 14.94 -10.27
CA ALA A 8 -3.84 13.95 -9.83
C ALA A 8 -2.41 14.49 -10.00
N THR A 9 -2.11 15.13 -11.13
CA THR A 9 -0.78 15.74 -11.35
C THR A 9 -0.53 16.94 -10.46
N LEU A 10 -1.54 17.70 -10.01
CA LEU A 10 -1.37 18.78 -9.04
C LEU A 10 -1.04 18.24 -7.64
N GLU A 11 -1.71 17.17 -7.21
CA GLU A 11 -1.37 16.47 -5.96
C GLU A 11 0.05 15.92 -6.00
N ILE A 12 0.39 15.23 -7.08
CA ILE A 12 1.72 14.66 -7.32
C ILE A 12 2.75 15.80 -7.37
N LYS A 13 2.52 16.87 -8.14
CA LYS A 13 3.44 18.02 -8.24
C LYS A 13 3.54 18.84 -6.97
N ARG A 14 2.83 18.51 -5.88
CA ARG A 14 3.02 19.15 -4.59
C ARG A 14 4.45 18.85 -4.12
N LYS A 15 5.36 19.80 -4.38
CA LYS A 15 6.82 19.66 -4.21
C LYS A 15 7.23 19.12 -2.83
N LYS A 16 6.47 19.44 -1.79
CA LYS A 16 6.69 18.91 -0.42
C LYS A 16 6.40 17.42 -0.31
N PHE A 17 5.34 16.92 -0.96
CA PHE A 17 4.92 15.52 -0.91
C PHE A 17 5.93 14.58 -1.60
N ILE A 18 6.30 14.87 -2.86
CA ILE A 18 7.33 14.08 -3.57
C ILE A 18 8.65 14.11 -2.80
N ARG A 19 9.06 15.28 -2.28
CA ARG A 19 10.30 15.39 -1.52
C ARG A 19 10.27 14.53 -0.26
N GLU A 20 9.18 14.55 0.50
CA GLU A 20 9.01 13.70 1.70
C GLU A 20 9.01 12.21 1.33
N LEU A 21 8.36 11.83 0.23
CA LEU A 21 8.37 10.45 -0.27
C LEU A 21 9.79 10.00 -0.64
N ILE A 22 10.51 10.78 -1.44
CA ILE A 22 11.89 10.46 -1.83
C ILE A 22 12.79 10.37 -0.59
N ILE A 23 12.69 11.33 0.34
CA ILE A 23 13.46 11.29 1.60
C ILE A 23 13.15 10.01 2.37
N SER A 24 11.87 9.63 2.50
CA SER A 24 11.48 8.41 3.20
C SER A 24 12.04 7.15 2.53
N LEU A 25 12.03 7.07 1.21
CA LEU A 25 12.58 5.96 0.45
C LEU A 25 14.11 5.90 0.59
N VAL A 26 14.80 7.04 0.53
CA VAL A 26 16.26 7.10 0.75
C VAL A 26 16.62 6.66 2.18
N ILE A 27 15.92 7.16 3.19
CA ILE A 27 16.12 6.71 4.59
C ILE A 27 15.88 5.21 4.69
N LEU A 28 14.83 4.69 4.06
CA LEU A 28 14.53 3.27 4.11
C LEU A 28 15.62 2.43 3.44
N THR A 29 16.13 2.86 2.28
CA THR A 29 17.27 2.18 1.65
C THR A 29 18.47 2.17 2.60
N ALA A 30 18.83 3.30 3.21
CA ALA A 30 19.92 3.36 4.18
C ALA A 30 19.70 2.42 5.38
N LEU A 31 18.47 2.32 5.90
CA LEU A 31 18.12 1.39 6.97
C LEU A 31 18.23 -0.08 6.54
N SER A 32 17.84 -0.43 5.31
CA SER A 32 18.02 -1.79 4.79
C SER A 32 19.50 -2.19 4.69
N PHE A 33 20.38 -1.27 4.26
CA PHE A 33 21.82 -1.49 4.29
C PHE A 33 22.36 -1.62 5.72
N LEU A 34 21.90 -0.77 6.64
CA LEU A 34 22.30 -0.87 8.05
C LEU A 34 21.87 -2.22 8.66
N GLY A 35 20.64 -2.65 8.38
CA GLY A 35 20.11 -3.95 8.78
C GLY A 35 20.99 -5.09 8.27
N TYR A 36 21.40 -5.04 7.00
CA TYR A 36 22.36 -5.98 6.41
C TYR A 36 23.70 -6.00 7.16
N TYR A 37 24.31 -4.84 7.44
CA TYR A 37 25.57 -4.77 8.19
C TYR A 37 25.46 -5.31 9.61
N VAL A 38 24.34 -5.04 10.30
CA VAL A 38 24.06 -5.60 11.62
C VAL A 38 23.96 -7.13 11.54
N LEU A 39 23.29 -7.66 10.51
CA LEU A 39 23.14 -9.10 10.30
C LEU A 39 24.49 -9.77 10.06
N ILE A 40 25.38 -9.19 9.24
CA ILE A 40 26.77 -9.65 9.08
C ILE A 40 27.44 -9.76 10.44
N TYR A 41 27.36 -8.69 11.23
CA TYR A 41 28.07 -8.57 12.51
C TYR A 41 27.61 -9.63 13.52
N PHE A 42 26.31 -9.93 13.58
CA PHE A 42 25.76 -10.86 14.58
C PHE A 42 25.72 -12.32 14.13
N THR A 43 25.55 -12.60 12.84
CA THR A 43 25.27 -13.97 12.36
C THR A 43 26.35 -14.53 11.44
N SER A 44 27.28 -13.71 10.93
CA SER A 44 28.34 -14.11 9.97
C SER A 44 27.86 -14.77 8.67
N GLU A 45 26.54 -14.94 8.47
CA GLU A 45 25.90 -15.58 7.31
C GLU A 45 24.82 -14.68 6.71
N SER A 46 25.20 -13.53 6.17
CA SER A 46 24.23 -12.68 5.47
C SER A 46 24.56 -12.55 3.99
N HIS A 47 23.60 -12.94 3.16
CA HIS A 47 23.65 -12.74 1.72
C HIS A 47 23.20 -11.32 1.35
N LEU A 48 23.79 -10.74 0.30
CA LEU A 48 23.39 -9.43 -0.24
C LEU A 48 21.91 -9.37 -0.68
N SER A 49 21.30 -10.53 -0.92
CA SER A 49 19.86 -10.68 -1.22
C SER A 49 18.94 -10.26 -0.07
N THR A 50 19.44 -10.16 1.16
CA THR A 50 18.64 -9.71 2.32
C THR A 50 18.28 -8.22 2.26
N ILE A 51 19.01 -7.41 1.49
CA ILE A 51 18.73 -5.99 1.32
C ILE A 51 17.38 -5.76 0.59
N PRO A 52 17.14 -6.31 -0.61
CA PRO A 52 15.85 -6.16 -1.27
C PRO A 52 14.70 -6.82 -0.46
N GLU A 53 14.93 -7.94 0.21
CA GLU A 53 13.92 -8.60 1.07
C GLU A 53 13.45 -7.70 2.22
N THR A 54 14.39 -7.12 2.98
CA THR A 54 14.07 -6.20 4.09
C THR A 54 13.41 -4.91 3.59
N PHE A 55 13.81 -4.43 2.41
CA PHE A 55 13.17 -3.29 1.76
C PHE A 55 11.72 -3.62 1.36
N LEU A 56 11.48 -4.80 0.78
CA LEU A 56 10.15 -5.26 0.37
C LEU A 56 9.20 -5.42 1.56
N GLN A 57 9.69 -5.88 2.71
CA GLN A 57 8.90 -5.99 3.94
C GLN A 57 8.46 -4.64 4.52
N THR A 58 9.21 -3.58 4.22
CA THR A 58 9.00 -2.26 4.82
C THR A 58 8.26 -1.26 3.92
N ILE A 59 8.33 -1.43 2.59
CA ILE A 59 7.55 -0.65 1.60
C ILE A 59 6.05 -0.57 1.93
N PRO A 60 5.37 -1.68 2.30
CA PRO A 60 3.99 -1.69 2.74
C PRO A 60 3.64 -0.54 3.71
N TYR A 61 4.49 -0.29 4.71
CA TYR A 61 4.25 0.76 5.71
C TYR A 61 4.34 2.17 5.10
N ILE A 62 5.28 2.40 4.17
CA ILE A 62 5.37 3.67 3.44
C ILE A 62 4.08 3.90 2.66
N ILE A 63 3.61 2.89 1.92
CA ILE A 63 2.37 2.98 1.14
C ILE A 63 1.20 3.32 2.06
N LEU A 64 1.09 2.67 3.22
CA LEU A 64 0.03 2.95 4.20
C LEU A 64 0.10 4.37 4.77
N VAL A 65 1.28 4.83 5.20
CA VAL A 65 1.43 6.16 5.82
C VAL A 65 1.12 7.25 4.80
N PHE A 66 1.69 7.17 3.59
CA PHE A 66 1.48 8.18 2.56
C PHE A 66 0.05 8.16 2.01
N SER A 67 -0.57 7.00 1.86
CA SER A 67 -1.99 6.92 1.48
C SER A 67 -2.89 7.53 2.56
N SER A 68 -2.65 7.21 3.83
CA SER A 68 -3.41 7.78 4.96
C SER A 68 -3.28 9.29 5.02
N VAL A 69 -2.06 9.84 4.90
CA VAL A 69 -1.79 11.30 4.94
C VAL A 69 -2.38 12.02 3.72
N SER A 70 -2.21 11.46 2.52
CA SER A 70 -2.70 12.07 1.26
C SER A 70 -4.22 12.23 1.25
N LEU A 71 -4.94 11.28 1.86
CA LEU A 71 -6.39 11.26 1.91
C LEU A 71 -6.99 12.22 2.94
N THR A 72 -6.27 12.46 4.04
CA THR A 72 -6.84 13.10 5.23
C THR A 72 -6.42 14.53 5.45
N GLN A 73 -5.37 15.00 4.78
CA GLN A 73 -5.04 16.42 4.77
C GLN A 73 -6.20 17.28 4.25
N GLU A 74 -7.06 16.75 3.37
CA GLU A 74 -8.23 17.47 2.87
C GLU A 74 -9.41 17.50 3.85
N PHE A 75 -9.64 16.38 4.56
CA PHE A 75 -10.64 16.31 5.63
C PHE A 75 -10.24 17.17 6.84
N SER A 76 -8.96 17.15 7.23
CA SER A 76 -8.44 17.94 8.35
C SER A 76 -8.46 19.44 8.08
N ASN A 77 -8.18 19.85 6.84
CA ASN A 77 -8.14 21.26 6.46
C ASN A 77 -9.52 21.83 6.08
N LYS A 78 -10.61 21.07 6.27
CA LYS A 78 -11.99 21.43 5.82
C LYS A 78 -12.06 21.82 4.34
N THR A 79 -11.07 21.39 3.56
CA THR A 79 -11.00 21.65 2.12
C THR A 79 -11.90 20.68 1.38
N ASP A 80 -12.28 19.57 2.01
CA ASP A 80 -13.39 18.72 1.58
C ASP A 80 -14.63 19.55 1.22
N ARG A 81 -15.10 20.47 2.07
CA ARG A 81 -16.23 21.34 1.71
C ARG A 81 -15.95 22.19 0.48
N MET A 82 -14.78 22.81 0.35
CA MET A 82 -14.45 23.69 -0.78
C MET A 82 -14.21 22.91 -2.09
N ILE A 83 -13.65 21.71 -2.02
CA ILE A 83 -13.34 20.85 -3.17
C ILE A 83 -14.62 20.11 -3.61
N PHE A 84 -15.45 19.62 -2.67
CA PHE A 84 -16.71 18.93 -2.95
C PHE A 84 -17.90 19.88 -3.23
N THR A 85 -17.79 21.18 -2.93
CA THR A 85 -18.70 22.24 -3.42
C THR A 85 -18.17 22.98 -4.65
N GLY A 86 -16.93 22.68 -5.06
CA GLY A 86 -16.26 23.28 -6.20
C GLY A 86 -16.61 22.61 -7.55
N ILE A 87 -15.72 22.81 -8.53
CA ILE A 87 -15.91 22.43 -9.95
C ILE A 87 -15.81 20.90 -10.18
N PHE A 88 -15.30 20.14 -9.21
CA PHE A 88 -15.04 18.70 -9.35
C PHE A 88 -16.08 17.83 -8.66
N SER A 89 -16.44 16.71 -9.29
CA SER A 89 -17.36 15.75 -8.71
C SER A 89 -16.70 14.90 -7.63
N ARG A 90 -17.49 14.45 -6.64
CA ARG A 90 -17.01 13.62 -5.52
C ARG A 90 -16.29 12.34 -5.98
N ARG A 91 -16.77 11.75 -7.07
CA ARG A 91 -16.18 10.55 -7.68
C ARG A 91 -14.83 10.84 -8.33
N GLU A 92 -14.69 12.00 -8.96
CA GLU A 92 -13.42 12.39 -9.59
C GLU A 92 -12.31 12.57 -8.56
N ILE A 93 -12.64 13.10 -7.38
CA ILE A 93 -11.69 13.26 -6.27
C ILE A 93 -11.24 11.89 -5.76
N ILE A 94 -12.15 10.94 -5.50
CA ILE A 94 -11.78 9.57 -5.09
C ILE A 94 -10.88 8.91 -6.14
N ILE A 95 -11.22 9.03 -7.42
CA ILE A 95 -10.42 8.43 -8.51
C ILE A 95 -9.02 9.06 -8.54
N SER A 96 -8.92 10.40 -8.41
CA SER A 96 -7.64 11.10 -8.34
C SER A 96 -6.78 10.57 -7.19
N LYS A 97 -7.37 10.38 -6.00
CA LYS A 97 -6.67 9.83 -4.84
C LYS A 97 -6.15 8.42 -5.07
N LEU A 98 -6.98 7.56 -5.66
CA LEU A 98 -6.57 6.19 -5.99
C LEU A 98 -5.39 6.20 -6.99
N VAL A 99 -5.42 7.06 -8.00
CA VAL A 99 -4.31 7.25 -8.95
C VAL A 99 -3.05 7.75 -8.25
N SER A 100 -3.17 8.69 -7.31
CA SER A 100 -2.06 9.16 -6.49
C SER A 100 -1.44 8.03 -5.65
N ILE A 101 -2.25 7.11 -5.09
CA ILE A 101 -1.76 5.93 -4.36
C ILE A 101 -1.01 4.97 -5.28
N ILE A 102 -1.55 4.71 -6.47
CA ILE A 102 -0.89 3.88 -7.49
C ILE A 102 0.45 4.51 -7.90
N PHE A 103 0.50 5.83 -8.08
CA PHE A 103 1.75 6.54 -8.41
C PHE A 103 2.82 6.36 -7.31
N ILE A 104 2.45 6.48 -6.04
CA ILE A 104 3.36 6.23 -4.91
C ILE A 104 3.92 4.80 -4.98
N SER A 105 3.07 3.82 -5.26
CA SER A 105 3.48 2.42 -5.40
C SER A 105 4.48 2.21 -6.54
N VAL A 106 4.26 2.83 -7.70
CA VAL A 106 5.21 2.78 -8.82
C VAL A 106 6.55 3.43 -8.43
N MET A 107 6.55 4.52 -7.66
CA MET A 107 7.80 5.10 -7.13
C MET A 107 8.51 4.13 -6.17
N CYS A 108 7.78 3.46 -5.28
CA CYS A 108 8.35 2.44 -4.40
C CYS A 108 8.96 1.27 -5.20
N LEU A 109 8.30 0.84 -6.28
CA LEU A 109 8.83 -0.19 -7.18
C LEU A 109 10.16 0.21 -7.78
N VAL A 110 10.29 1.45 -8.27
CA VAL A 110 11.57 1.93 -8.83
C VAL A 110 12.69 1.83 -7.80
N PHE A 111 12.43 2.18 -6.54
CA PHE A 111 13.43 2.04 -5.47
C PHE A 111 13.71 0.58 -5.11
N TYR A 112 12.70 -0.29 -5.15
CA TYR A 112 12.89 -1.73 -4.93
C TYR A 112 13.77 -2.36 -6.02
N GLU A 113 13.53 -2.04 -7.28
CA GLU A 113 14.37 -2.52 -8.38
C GLU A 113 15.82 -2.01 -8.25
N LEU A 114 16.01 -0.77 -7.76
CA LEU A 114 17.35 -0.26 -7.45
C LEU A 114 18.02 -1.08 -6.32
N THR A 115 17.28 -1.50 -5.29
CA THR A 115 17.85 -2.35 -4.23
C THR A 115 18.16 -3.76 -4.72
N GLU A 116 17.37 -4.33 -5.64
CA GLU A 116 17.70 -5.60 -6.30
C GLU A 116 18.96 -5.52 -7.17
N VAL A 117 19.16 -4.41 -7.88
CA VAL A 117 20.39 -4.18 -8.66
C VAL A 117 21.61 -4.14 -7.74
N VAL A 118 21.51 -3.45 -6.59
CA VAL A 118 22.61 -3.42 -5.61
C VAL A 118 22.80 -4.78 -4.93
N GLY A 119 21.71 -5.48 -4.62
CA GLY A 119 21.70 -6.83 -4.06
C GLY A 119 22.17 -7.93 -5.02
N ARG A 120 22.37 -7.59 -6.31
CA ARG A 120 22.74 -8.52 -7.39
C ARG A 120 21.70 -9.63 -7.64
N THR A 121 20.44 -9.37 -7.32
CA THR A 121 19.30 -10.29 -7.51
C THR A 121 18.39 -9.86 -8.65
N PHE A 122 18.71 -8.76 -9.34
CA PHE A 122 17.86 -8.18 -10.38
C PHE A 122 17.66 -9.14 -11.56
N GLU A 123 16.38 -9.41 -11.87
CA GLU A 123 15.97 -10.19 -13.03
C GLU A 123 14.96 -9.43 -13.88
N ILE A 124 15.32 -9.13 -15.13
CA ILE A 124 14.46 -8.33 -16.03
C ILE A 124 13.10 -8.99 -16.33
N ARG A 125 13.03 -10.33 -16.23
CA ARG A 125 11.78 -11.09 -16.41
C ARG A 125 10.84 -10.93 -15.22
N ALA A 126 11.39 -10.70 -14.02
CA ALA A 126 10.63 -10.51 -12.80
C ALA A 126 10.02 -9.10 -12.71
N LEU A 127 10.59 -8.10 -13.41
CA LEU A 127 10.11 -6.72 -13.43
C LEU A 127 8.60 -6.58 -13.72
N LEU A 128 8.08 -7.32 -14.70
CA LEU A 128 6.65 -7.29 -15.02
C LEU A 128 5.81 -7.88 -13.88
N THR A 129 6.28 -8.96 -13.27
CA THR A 129 5.64 -9.59 -12.11
C THR A 129 5.63 -8.62 -10.93
N HIS A 130 6.77 -8.00 -10.60
CA HIS A 130 6.87 -7.00 -9.54
C HIS A 130 5.94 -5.82 -9.80
N LEU A 131 5.89 -5.31 -11.03
CA LEU A 131 4.97 -4.25 -11.41
C LEU A 131 3.51 -4.66 -11.15
N CYS A 132 3.10 -5.85 -11.59
CA CYS A 132 1.75 -6.36 -11.32
C CYS A 132 1.48 -6.50 -9.81
N THR A 133 2.43 -7.03 -9.04
CA THR A 133 2.32 -7.16 -7.58
C THR A 133 2.09 -5.81 -6.92
N PHE A 134 2.91 -4.80 -7.23
CA PHE A 134 2.79 -3.46 -6.69
C PHE A 134 1.47 -2.78 -7.06
N LEU A 135 1.03 -2.93 -8.32
CA LEU A 135 -0.25 -2.37 -8.77
C LEU A 135 -1.45 -3.02 -8.07
N ILE A 136 -1.48 -4.36 -7.97
CA ILE A 136 -2.56 -5.09 -7.30
C ILE A 136 -2.61 -4.75 -5.81
N TYR A 137 -1.44 -4.73 -5.15
CA TYR A 137 -1.31 -4.40 -3.75
C TYR A 137 -1.81 -2.97 -3.45
N SER A 138 -1.30 -1.99 -4.19
CA SER A 138 -1.65 -0.58 -3.99
C SER A 138 -3.09 -0.26 -4.34
N PHE A 139 -3.65 -0.90 -5.37
CA PHE A 139 -5.07 -0.77 -5.69
C PHE A 139 -5.96 -1.30 -4.56
N THR A 140 -5.66 -2.49 -4.04
CA THR A 140 -6.49 -3.15 -3.03
C THR A 140 -6.44 -2.42 -1.70
N ILE A 141 -5.24 -2.13 -1.20
CA ILE A 141 -5.05 -1.40 0.06
C ILE A 141 -5.46 0.06 -0.09
N GLY A 142 -5.14 0.70 -1.22
CA GLY A 142 -5.57 2.06 -1.48
C GLY A 142 -7.09 2.20 -1.46
N SER A 143 -7.81 1.27 -2.09
CA SER A 143 -9.28 1.24 -2.07
C SER A 143 -9.85 0.99 -0.68
N PHE A 144 -9.20 0.13 0.12
CA PHE A 144 -9.59 -0.11 1.50
C PHE A 144 -9.38 1.12 2.40
N ILE A 145 -8.19 1.74 2.34
CA ILE A 145 -7.86 2.94 3.12
C ILE A 145 -8.79 4.10 2.70
N LEU A 146 -9.09 4.23 1.40
CA LEU A 146 -10.10 5.15 0.90
C LEU A 146 -11.45 4.92 1.58
N MET A 147 -11.95 3.68 1.59
CA MET A 147 -13.21 3.34 2.25
C MET A 147 -13.22 3.75 3.72
N ILE A 148 -12.21 3.34 4.50
CA ILE A 148 -12.12 3.68 5.93
C ILE A 148 -11.98 5.20 6.14
N SER A 149 -11.23 5.90 5.30
CA SER A 149 -11.08 7.36 5.40
C SER A 149 -12.39 8.09 5.17
N THR A 150 -13.22 7.63 4.22
CA THR A 150 -14.54 8.23 3.99
C THR A 150 -15.51 8.00 5.13
N ILE A 151 -15.38 6.89 5.88
CA ILE A 151 -16.19 6.60 7.06
C ILE A 151 -15.72 7.45 8.24
N THR A 152 -14.44 7.38 8.57
CA THR A 152 -13.88 7.96 9.81
C THR A 152 -13.62 9.46 9.72
N SER A 153 -13.25 9.96 8.54
CA SER A 153 -12.79 11.35 8.30
C SER A 153 -11.61 11.78 9.19
N ASN A 154 -10.87 10.83 9.74
CA ASN A 154 -9.77 11.08 10.66
C ASN A 154 -8.55 10.24 10.24
N PHE A 155 -7.40 10.91 10.09
CA PHE A 155 -6.17 10.27 9.61
C PHE A 155 -5.60 9.24 10.57
N ILE A 156 -5.62 9.53 11.87
CA ILE A 156 -5.05 8.66 12.90
C ILE A 156 -5.87 7.39 12.94
N ILE A 157 -7.20 7.52 12.98
CA ILE A 157 -8.11 6.37 13.03
C ILE A 157 -8.00 5.54 11.74
N THR A 158 -7.94 6.19 10.57
CA THR A 158 -7.76 5.48 9.29
C THR A 158 -6.44 4.70 9.26
N GLY A 159 -5.34 5.34 9.66
CA GLY A 159 -4.02 4.71 9.70
C GLY A 159 -3.96 3.54 10.67
N VAL A 160 -4.52 3.69 11.88
CA VAL A 160 -4.57 2.63 12.89
C VAL A 160 -5.41 1.44 12.43
N ILE A 161 -6.60 1.67 11.86
CA ILE A 161 -7.44 0.59 11.32
C ILE A 161 -6.73 -0.11 10.15
N GLY A 162 -6.11 0.67 9.26
CA GLY A 162 -5.30 0.12 8.16
C GLY A 162 -4.17 -0.76 8.66
N TYR A 163 -3.40 -0.29 9.65
CA TYR A 163 -2.28 -1.03 10.22
C TYR A 163 -2.75 -2.31 10.91
N ILE A 164 -3.79 -2.25 11.74
CA ILE A 164 -4.33 -3.41 12.45
C ILE A 164 -4.79 -4.49 11.47
N LEU A 165 -5.52 -4.10 10.41
CA LEU A 165 -6.15 -5.05 9.51
C LEU A 165 -5.25 -5.54 8.38
N TYR A 166 -4.28 -4.76 7.92
CA TYR A 166 -3.43 -5.11 6.77
C TYR A 166 -1.97 -5.38 7.14
N PHE A 167 -1.56 -5.34 8.40
CA PHE A 167 -0.14 -5.51 8.75
C PHE A 167 0.01 -6.45 9.95
N ASP A 168 0.75 -6.01 10.97
CA ASP A 168 1.31 -6.90 11.99
C ASP A 168 0.25 -7.63 12.81
N LEU A 169 -0.82 -6.94 13.23
CA LEU A 169 -1.73 -7.53 14.20
C LEU A 169 -2.51 -8.70 13.59
N ILE A 170 -3.08 -8.50 12.40
CA ILE A 170 -3.85 -9.56 11.75
C ILE A 170 -2.96 -10.72 11.34
N LEU A 171 -1.74 -10.44 10.84
CA LEU A 171 -0.85 -11.47 10.32
C LEU A 171 -0.32 -12.36 11.46
N VAL A 172 0.03 -11.77 12.61
CA VAL A 172 0.47 -12.53 13.79
C VAL A 172 -0.68 -13.36 14.36
N LEU A 173 -1.90 -12.82 14.41
CA LEU A 173 -3.07 -13.58 14.85
C LEU A 173 -3.39 -14.74 13.90
N PHE A 174 -3.28 -14.50 12.60
CA PHE A 174 -3.50 -15.52 11.57
C PHE A 174 -2.42 -16.58 11.55
N SER A 175 -1.14 -16.23 11.69
CA SER A 175 -0.06 -17.21 11.74
C SER A 175 -0.20 -18.13 12.96
N GLN A 176 -0.50 -17.59 14.13
CA GLN A 176 -0.76 -18.40 15.34
C GLN A 176 -1.99 -19.30 15.17
N ALA A 177 -3.06 -18.79 14.56
CA ALA A 177 -4.25 -19.60 14.27
C ALA A 177 -3.95 -20.75 13.30
N LEU A 178 -3.13 -20.49 12.27
CA LEU A 178 -2.69 -21.49 11.28
C LEU A 178 -1.80 -22.57 11.91
N GLU A 179 -0.86 -22.18 12.77
CA GLU A 179 0.03 -23.10 13.50
C GLU A 179 -0.73 -24.03 14.45
N SER A 180 -1.83 -23.55 15.02
CA SER A 180 -2.64 -24.34 15.96
C SER A 180 -3.28 -25.59 15.34
N LYS A 181 -3.37 -25.68 14.00
CA LYS A 181 -3.99 -26.77 13.20
C LYS A 181 -5.34 -27.28 13.71
N ARG A 182 -6.05 -26.51 14.55
CA ARG A 182 -7.27 -26.96 15.23
C ARG A 182 -8.46 -27.11 14.29
N SER A 183 -8.45 -26.44 13.13
CA SER A 183 -9.54 -26.50 12.16
C SER A 183 -9.04 -26.23 10.75
N GLU A 184 -9.18 -27.21 9.85
CA GLU A 184 -8.85 -27.09 8.43
C GLU A 184 -9.72 -26.04 7.71
N VAL A 185 -10.96 -25.86 8.18
CA VAL A 185 -11.88 -24.86 7.64
C VAL A 185 -11.38 -23.45 7.96
N LEU A 186 -10.92 -23.23 9.19
CA LEU A 186 -10.40 -21.93 9.62
C LEU A 186 -9.15 -21.56 8.82
N THR A 187 -8.25 -22.53 8.61
CA THR A 187 -7.06 -22.37 7.76
C THR A 187 -7.42 -21.91 6.36
N LYS A 188 -8.36 -22.60 5.70
CA LYS A 188 -8.80 -22.24 4.34
C LYS A 188 -9.43 -20.85 4.27
N VAL A 189 -10.17 -20.43 5.30
CA VAL A 189 -10.76 -19.09 5.35
C VAL A 189 -9.68 -18.03 5.49
N ILE A 190 -8.73 -18.22 6.42
CA ILE A 190 -7.65 -17.26 6.67
C ILE A 190 -6.79 -17.05 5.42
N GLU A 191 -6.39 -18.14 4.75
CA GLU A 191 -5.56 -18.09 3.54
C GLU A 191 -6.24 -17.38 2.36
N GLN A 192 -7.58 -17.29 2.37
CA GLN A 192 -8.37 -16.62 1.34
C GLN A 192 -8.68 -15.15 1.66
N LEU A 193 -8.36 -14.67 2.87
CA LEU A 193 -8.62 -13.28 3.23
C LEU A 193 -7.66 -12.34 2.47
N PRO A 194 -8.18 -11.21 1.92
CA PRO A 194 -7.36 -10.27 1.17
C PRO A 194 -6.23 -9.68 2.03
N PHE A 195 -6.43 -9.54 3.35
CA PHE A 195 -5.42 -9.06 4.28
C PHE A 195 -4.22 -10.01 4.41
N TYR A 196 -4.49 -11.32 4.43
CA TYR A 196 -3.44 -12.33 4.50
C TYR A 196 -2.71 -12.45 3.17
N ILE A 197 -3.49 -12.55 2.07
CA ILE A 197 -2.96 -12.63 0.71
C ILE A 197 -2.10 -11.41 0.40
N ALA A 198 -2.57 -10.19 0.72
CA ALA A 198 -1.89 -8.95 0.39
C ALA A 198 -0.43 -8.96 0.85
N ASN A 199 -0.17 -9.27 2.12
CA ASN A 199 1.19 -9.21 2.65
C ASN A 199 2.02 -10.42 2.30
N THR A 200 1.44 -11.62 2.37
CA THR A 200 2.20 -12.84 2.06
C THR A 200 2.68 -12.85 0.61
N GLY A 201 1.80 -12.52 -0.35
CA GLY A 201 2.21 -12.44 -1.75
C GLY A 201 3.09 -11.21 -2.05
N PHE A 202 2.91 -10.09 -1.32
CA PHE A 202 3.80 -8.93 -1.49
C PHE A 202 5.21 -9.21 -0.99
N PHE A 203 5.38 -9.86 0.18
CA PHE A 203 6.68 -10.22 0.73
C PHE A 203 7.40 -11.29 -0.10
N VAL A 204 6.65 -12.13 -0.81
CA VAL A 204 7.19 -13.12 -1.75
C VAL A 204 7.44 -12.50 -3.14
N GLY A 205 7.05 -11.24 -3.37
CA GLY A 205 7.27 -10.50 -4.61
C GLY A 205 6.29 -10.85 -5.75
N HIS A 206 5.41 -11.83 -5.57
CA HIS A 206 4.44 -12.23 -6.57
C HIS A 206 3.13 -12.75 -5.98
N TYR A 207 2.04 -12.55 -6.72
CA TYR A 207 0.76 -13.19 -6.46
C TYR A 207 0.50 -14.31 -7.45
N THR A 208 -0.07 -15.41 -6.97
CA THR A 208 -0.68 -16.41 -7.86
C THR A 208 -1.88 -15.79 -8.59
N PHE A 209 -2.25 -16.35 -9.74
CA PHE A 209 -3.40 -15.88 -10.51
C PHE A 209 -4.69 -15.85 -9.67
N TYR A 210 -4.92 -16.86 -8.84
CA TYR A 210 -6.08 -16.92 -7.95
C TYR A 210 -6.06 -15.82 -6.87
N GLN A 211 -4.91 -15.60 -6.25
CA GLN A 211 -4.72 -14.51 -5.27
C GLN A 211 -4.93 -13.13 -5.90
N ALA A 212 -4.42 -12.91 -7.12
CA ALA A 212 -4.61 -11.68 -7.86
C ALA A 212 -6.10 -11.39 -8.13
N ILE A 213 -6.87 -12.42 -8.53
CA ILE A 213 -8.33 -12.27 -8.74
C ILE A 213 -9.03 -11.88 -7.45
N ILE A 214 -8.73 -12.54 -6.32
CA ILE A 214 -9.33 -12.22 -5.02
C ILE A 214 -9.03 -10.76 -4.65
N MET A 215 -7.76 -10.36 -4.73
CA MET A 215 -7.30 -9.01 -4.39
C MET A 215 -7.99 -7.94 -5.23
N ILE A 216 -8.02 -8.11 -6.56
CA ILE A 216 -8.70 -7.18 -7.47
C ILE A 216 -10.20 -7.10 -7.16
N SER A 217 -10.85 -8.25 -6.92
CA SER A 217 -12.27 -8.32 -6.61
C SER A 217 -12.60 -7.60 -5.29
N CYS A 218 -11.79 -7.80 -4.24
CA CYS A 218 -11.92 -7.10 -2.97
C CYS A 218 -11.65 -5.59 -3.12
N GLY A 219 -10.61 -5.20 -3.86
CA GLY A 219 -10.29 -3.80 -4.15
C GLY A 219 -11.45 -3.08 -4.85
N LEU A 220 -12.04 -3.71 -5.87
CA LEU A 220 -13.22 -3.19 -6.56
C LEU A 220 -14.41 -3.05 -5.62
N LEU A 221 -14.66 -4.05 -4.77
CA LEU A 221 -15.74 -4.00 -3.78
C LEU A 221 -15.56 -2.83 -2.81
N PHE A 222 -14.36 -2.64 -2.24
CA PHE A 222 -14.07 -1.50 -1.36
C PHE A 222 -14.22 -0.16 -2.08
N PHE A 223 -13.76 -0.08 -3.33
CA PHE A 223 -13.89 1.14 -4.14
C PHE A 223 -15.35 1.50 -4.43
N VAL A 224 -16.18 0.52 -4.79
CA VAL A 224 -17.62 0.71 -5.02
C VAL A 224 -18.31 1.17 -3.74
N ILE A 225 -18.03 0.54 -2.60
CA ILE A 225 -18.56 0.95 -1.29
C ILE A 225 -18.16 2.39 -0.98
N THR A 226 -16.90 2.76 -1.20
CA THR A 226 -16.40 4.13 -1.01
C THR A 226 -17.20 5.13 -1.84
N CYS A 227 -17.43 4.83 -3.12
CA CYS A 227 -18.23 5.67 -4.00
C CYS A 227 -19.69 5.82 -3.53
N VAL A 228 -20.29 4.76 -2.98
CA VAL A 228 -21.65 4.82 -2.42
C VAL A 228 -21.69 5.68 -1.16
N ILE A 229 -20.74 5.49 -0.24
CA ILE A 229 -20.65 6.24 1.02
C ILE A 229 -20.49 7.73 0.74
N ILE A 230 -19.57 8.13 -0.14
CA ILE A 230 -19.31 9.55 -0.39
C ILE A 230 -20.49 10.26 -1.05
N ASN A 231 -21.27 9.55 -1.87
CA ASN A 231 -22.45 10.12 -2.52
C ASN A 231 -23.59 10.34 -1.52
N LYS A 232 -23.71 9.48 -0.50
CA LYS A 232 -24.73 9.58 0.56
C LYS A 232 -24.31 10.50 1.72
N LYS A 233 -23.02 10.71 1.92
CA LYS A 233 -22.51 11.54 3.01
C LYS A 233 -22.88 13.01 2.77
N SER A 234 -23.67 13.60 3.66
CA SER A 234 -23.86 15.06 3.72
C SER A 234 -22.60 15.67 4.34
N LEU A 235 -21.81 16.37 3.53
CA LEU A 235 -20.63 17.14 3.95
C LEU A 235 -21.01 18.59 4.20
#